data_AF-G5PY80-F1
#
_entry.id   AF-G5PY80-F1
#
_cell.length_a   1.000
_cell.length_b   1.000
_cell.length_c   1.000
_cell.angle_alpha   90.00
_cell.angle_beta   90.00
_cell.angle_gamma   90.00
#
_symmetry.space_group_name_H-M   'P 1'
#
loop_
_entity.id
_entity.type
_entity.pdbx_description
1 polymer ?
#
loop_
_entity_poly.entity_id
_entity_poly.type
_entity_poly.pdbx_seq_one_letter_code
_entity_poly.pdbx_strand_id
1 'polypeptide(L)'
;MRDLYPLTRRRLLTAMALSPLLWQMNTAQAAAIDPRRIVALEWLPVELLLALGITPYGVADVPNYKLWVSEPPLPDSVIDVGLRTEPNLELLTEMKPSFMVWSAGYGPSPEKLARIAPGARVRF
;
A
#
# COMPACT_ATOMS: atom_id res chain seq x y z
N MET A 1 -15.03 -20.65 -38.66
CA MET A 1 -14.76 -19.23 -38.30
C MET A 1 -13.81 -19.17 -37.12
N ARG A 2 -12.49 -19.25 -37.36
CA ARG A 2 -11.41 -18.80 -36.45
C ARG A 2 -10.21 -18.49 -37.34
N ASP A 3 -10.12 -17.25 -37.78
CA ASP A 3 -8.91 -16.77 -38.46
C ASP A 3 -7.79 -16.69 -37.43
N LEU A 4 -6.98 -17.74 -37.39
CA LEU A 4 -5.68 -17.73 -36.71
C LEU A 4 -4.85 -16.65 -37.42
N TYR A 5 -4.63 -15.52 -36.76
CA TYR A 5 -3.84 -14.42 -37.31
C TYR A 5 -2.50 -14.95 -37.86
N PRO A 6 -2.26 -14.92 -39.19
CA PRO A 6 -1.01 -15.44 -39.75
C PRO A 6 0.15 -14.57 -39.26
N LEU A 7 1.16 -15.21 -38.67
CA LEU A 7 2.41 -14.56 -38.27
C LEU A 7 3.08 -13.98 -39.52
N THR A 8 2.92 -12.69 -39.74
CA THR A 8 3.48 -11.97 -40.88
C THR A 8 4.93 -11.59 -40.58
N ARG A 9 5.81 -11.55 -41.60
CA ARG A 9 7.22 -11.13 -41.45
C ARG A 9 7.38 -9.83 -40.66
N ARG A 10 6.50 -8.85 -40.90
CA ARG A 10 6.47 -7.58 -40.18
C ARG A 10 6.25 -7.74 -38.67
N ARG A 11 5.33 -8.64 -38.26
CA ARG A 11 5.05 -8.93 -36.85
C ARG A 11 6.20 -9.65 -36.16
N LEU A 12 6.86 -10.56 -36.88
CA LEU A 12 8.07 -11.24 -36.39
C LEU A 12 9.20 -10.24 -36.17
N LEU A 13 9.45 -9.34 -37.12
CA LEU A 13 10.49 -8.31 -37.00
C LEU A 13 10.21 -7.33 -35.86
N THR A 14 8.96 -6.91 -35.66
CA THR A 14 8.60 -6.08 -34.50
C THR A 14 8.77 -6.82 -33.18
N ALA A 15 8.42 -8.11 -33.11
CA ALA A 15 8.65 -8.91 -31.90
C ALA A 15 10.15 -9.07 -31.60
N MET A 16 10.97 -9.30 -32.63
CA MET A 16 12.43 -9.38 -32.48
C MET A 16 13.03 -8.04 -32.05
N ALA A 17 12.58 -6.93 -32.63
CA ALA A 17 13.04 -5.59 -32.25
C ALA A 17 12.65 -5.21 -30.81
N LEU A 18 11.51 -5.69 -30.30
CA LEU A 18 11.05 -5.44 -28.93
C LEU A 18 11.59 -6.47 -27.91
N SER A 19 12.18 -7.57 -28.35
CA SER A 19 12.69 -8.64 -27.45
C SER A 19 13.71 -8.17 -26.40
N PRO A 20 14.63 -7.20 -26.65
CA PRO A 20 15.54 -6.71 -25.62
C PRO A 20 14.82 -5.91 -24.53
N LEU A 21 13.73 -5.20 -24.89
CA LEU A 21 12.91 -4.45 -23.94
C LEU A 21 12.15 -5.40 -23.02
N LEU A 22 11.63 -6.51 -23.55
CA LEU A 22 10.99 -7.55 -22.75
C LEU A 22 11.97 -8.22 -21.77
N TRP A 23 13.23 -8.41 -22.19
CA TRP A 23 14.27 -8.94 -21.30
C TRP A 23 14.66 -7.95 -20.19
N GLN A 24 14.69 -6.65 -20.48
CA GLN A 24 14.95 -5.60 -19.50
C GLN A 24 13.78 -5.37 -18.53
N MET A 25 12.54 -5.66 -18.94
CA MET A 25 11.36 -5.55 -18.06
C MET A 25 11.33 -6.61 -16.95
N ASN A 26 12.12 -7.68 -17.05
CA ASN A 26 12.17 -8.72 -16.01
C ASN A 26 12.72 -8.22 -14.66
N THR A 27 13.32 -7.03 -14.61
CA THR A 27 13.77 -6.38 -13.37
C THR A 27 12.79 -5.34 -12.83
N ALA A 28 11.73 -5.00 -13.57
CA ALA A 28 10.71 -4.05 -13.15
C ALA A 28 9.66 -4.73 -12.24
N GLN A 29 10.11 -5.26 -11.10
CA GLN A 29 9.22 -5.76 -10.05
C GLN A 29 8.82 -4.58 -9.16
N ALA A 30 7.53 -4.37 -8.93
CA ALA A 30 7.09 -3.49 -7.86
C ALA A 30 7.73 -3.97 -6.54
N ALA A 31 8.28 -3.04 -5.75
CA ALA A 31 8.91 -3.38 -4.48
C ALA A 31 7.95 -4.24 -3.65
N ALA A 32 8.43 -5.38 -3.16
CA ALA A 32 7.61 -6.28 -2.37
C ALA A 32 7.09 -5.55 -1.11
N ILE A 33 5.82 -5.76 -0.79
CA ILE A 33 5.24 -5.24 0.45
C ILE A 33 5.88 -6.02 1.61
N ASP A 34 6.53 -5.29 2.53
CA ASP A 34 7.06 -5.82 3.78
C ASP A 34 5.97 -5.68 4.87
N PRO A 35 5.35 -6.77 5.35
CA PRO A 35 4.26 -6.70 6.33
C PRO A 35 4.64 -5.99 7.63
N ARG A 36 5.93 -5.93 7.97
CA ARG A 36 6.43 -5.28 9.19
C ARG A 36 6.53 -3.76 9.08
N ARG A 37 6.27 -3.19 7.89
CA ARG A 37 6.35 -1.74 7.61
C ARG A 37 5.05 -1.18 7.07
N ILE A 38 3.92 -1.80 7.40
CA ILE A 38 2.59 -1.33 7.02
C ILE A 38 2.10 -0.27 8.01
N VAL A 39 1.65 0.88 7.50
CA VAL A 39 1.03 1.93 8.33
C VAL A 39 -0.48 1.98 8.08
N ALA A 40 -1.25 2.08 9.15
CA ALA A 40 -2.70 2.22 9.09
C ALA A 40 -3.15 3.61 9.56
N LEU A 41 -3.84 4.34 8.69
CA LEU A 41 -4.24 5.73 8.91
C LEU A 41 -5.70 5.88 9.40
N GLU A 42 -6.37 4.76 9.66
CA GLU A 42 -7.75 4.72 10.16
C GLU A 42 -7.96 3.42 10.95
N TRP A 43 -8.90 3.38 11.88
CA TRP A 43 -9.06 2.27 12.81
C TRP A 43 -9.66 1.01 12.19
N LEU A 44 -10.52 1.13 11.17
CA LEU A 44 -11.00 -0.04 10.44
C LEU A 44 -9.85 -0.91 9.87
N PRO A 45 -8.91 -0.36 9.06
CA PRO A 45 -7.82 -1.16 8.54
C PRO A 45 -6.84 -1.62 9.64
N VAL A 46 -6.77 -0.95 10.79
CA VAL A 46 -6.01 -1.46 11.96
C VAL A 46 -6.57 -2.80 12.40
N GLU A 47 -7.88 -2.89 12.62
CA GLU A 47 -8.55 -4.12 13.07
C GLU A 47 -8.37 -5.25 12.06
N LEU A 48 -8.49 -4.95 10.76
CA LEU A 48 -8.27 -5.93 9.69
C LEU A 48 -6.84 -6.47 9.67
N LEU A 49 -5.84 -5.60 9.84
CA LEU A 49 -4.44 -6.04 9.91
C LEU A 49 -4.20 -6.95 11.11
N LEU A 50 -4.71 -6.57 12.28
CA LEU A 50 -4.58 -7.37 13.50
C LEU A 50 -5.29 -8.72 13.38
N ALA A 51 -6.47 -8.76 12.75
CA ALA A 51 -7.19 -10.01 12.45
C ALA A 51 -6.40 -10.96 11.54
N LEU A 52 -5.54 -10.42 10.66
CA LEU A 52 -4.63 -11.19 9.81
C LEU A 52 -3.31 -11.56 10.52
N GLY A 53 -3.15 -11.23 11.80
CA GLY A 53 -1.92 -11.46 12.55
C GLY A 53 -0.79 -10.50 12.20
N ILE A 54 -1.11 -9.34 11.61
CA ILE A 54 -0.14 -8.31 11.24
C ILE A 54 -0.23 -7.18 12.26
N THR A 55 0.86 -6.96 13.01
CA THR A 55 1.01 -5.75 13.82
C THR A 55 1.41 -4.58 12.93
N PRO A 56 0.61 -3.49 12.85
CA PRO A 56 0.98 -2.32 12.06
C PRO A 56 2.28 -1.69 12.59
N TYR A 57 3.11 -1.21 11.68
CA TYR A 57 4.32 -0.46 12.02
C TYR A 57 4.00 0.90 12.65
N GLY A 58 2.96 1.55 12.13
CA GLY A 58 2.41 2.78 12.68
C GLY A 58 0.89 2.83 12.54
N VAL A 59 0.25 3.50 13.48
CA VAL A 59 -1.20 3.69 13.54
C VAL A 59 -1.51 5.14 13.81
N ALA A 60 -2.50 5.69 13.11
CA ALA A 60 -2.98 7.03 13.40
C ALA A 60 -3.88 7.01 14.65
N ASP A 61 -3.64 7.96 15.56
CA ASP A 61 -4.51 8.28 16.68
C ASP A 61 -4.57 7.15 17.72
N VAL A 62 -3.39 6.63 18.10
CA VAL A 62 -3.24 5.50 19.05
C VAL A 62 -3.90 5.75 20.41
N PRO A 63 -3.76 6.94 21.05
CA PRO A 63 -4.41 7.20 22.33
C PRO A 63 -5.93 7.07 22.26
N ASN A 64 -6.55 7.61 21.21
CA ASN A 64 -8.00 7.51 21.02
C ASN A 64 -8.41 6.11 20.55
N TYR A 65 -7.59 5.39 19.79
CA TYR A 65 -7.86 3.98 19.50
C TYR A 65 -7.97 3.16 20.79
N LYS A 66 -6.98 3.29 21.69
CA LYS A 66 -6.98 2.61 23.00
C LYS A 66 -8.17 3.00 23.88
N LEU A 67 -8.72 4.20 23.71
CA LEU A 67 -9.89 4.69 24.46
C LEU A 67 -11.23 4.23 23.87
N TRP A 68 -11.40 4.32 22.56
CA TRP A 68 -12.70 4.16 21.88
C TRP A 68 -12.92 2.78 21.27
N VAL A 69 -11.84 2.16 20.76
CA VAL A 69 -11.89 0.80 20.19
C VAL A 69 -11.52 -0.20 21.27
N SER A 70 -10.44 0.07 22.01
CA SER A 70 -9.88 -0.77 23.09
C SER A 70 -9.38 -2.14 22.63
N GLU A 71 -10.26 -2.94 22.02
CA GLU A 71 -10.00 -4.28 21.52
C GLU A 71 -10.18 -4.32 19.99
N PRO A 72 -9.25 -4.90 19.22
CA PRO A 72 -8.02 -5.59 19.65
C PRO A 72 -6.92 -4.66 20.21
N PRO A 73 -6.09 -5.11 21.16
CA PRO A 73 -5.09 -4.24 21.78
C PRO A 73 -3.92 -3.97 20.83
N LEU A 74 -3.48 -2.72 20.78
CA LEU A 74 -2.25 -2.34 20.09
C LEU A 74 -1.02 -2.55 21.00
N PRO A 75 0.01 -3.27 20.52
CA PRO A 75 1.30 -3.34 21.21
C PRO A 75 1.94 -1.95 21.36
N ASP A 76 2.71 -1.74 22.42
CA ASP A 76 3.39 -0.45 22.66
C ASP A 76 4.52 -0.15 21.65
N SER A 77 4.90 -1.14 20.83
CA SER A 77 5.83 -0.95 19.72
C SER A 77 5.24 -0.17 18.55
N VAL A 78 3.92 0.00 18.49
CA VAL A 78 3.22 0.70 17.41
C VAL A 78 3.50 2.20 17.50
N ILE A 79 4.02 2.79 16.43
CA ILE A 79 4.30 4.21 16.35
C ILE A 79 3.01 4.99 16.11
N ASP A 80 2.72 5.98 16.94
CA ASP A 80 1.63 6.92 16.67
C ASP A 80 2.05 7.89 15.56
N VAL A 81 1.32 7.88 14.44
CA VAL A 81 1.60 8.73 13.28
C VAL A 81 0.74 10.00 13.26
N GLY A 82 0.11 10.37 14.37
CA GLY A 82 -0.72 11.56 14.50
C GLY A 82 -2.20 11.28 14.23
N LEU A 83 -2.99 12.33 14.02
CA LEU A 83 -4.45 12.20 13.87
C LEU A 83 -4.83 11.50 12.57
N ARG A 84 -5.96 10.78 12.55
CA ARG A 84 -6.47 10.13 11.34
C ARG A 84 -6.85 11.13 10.24
N THR A 85 -7.29 12.34 10.62
CA THR A 85 -7.61 13.43 9.69
C THR A 85 -6.37 14.20 9.23
N GLU A 86 -5.36 14.28 10.09
CA GLU A 86 -4.13 15.07 9.89
C GLU A 86 -2.92 14.28 10.42
N PRO A 87 -2.50 13.21 9.71
CA PRO A 87 -1.34 12.44 10.11
C PRO A 87 -0.07 13.23 9.84
N ASN A 88 0.98 12.92 10.61
CA ASN A 88 2.29 13.55 10.47
C ASN A 88 2.99 13.05 9.20
N LEU A 89 2.88 13.83 8.12
CA LEU A 89 3.43 13.47 6.81
C LEU A 89 4.97 13.47 6.78
N GLU A 90 5.61 14.27 7.62
CA GLU A 90 7.08 14.29 7.75
C GLU A 90 7.56 12.97 8.35
N LEU A 91 6.98 12.57 9.48
CA LEU A 91 7.25 11.28 10.11
C LEU A 91 6.98 10.11 9.17
N LEU A 92 5.84 10.11 8.47
CA LEU A 92 5.52 9.07 7.48
C LEU A 92 6.56 8.99 6.35
N THR A 93 7.12 10.13 5.94
CA THR A 93 8.18 10.16 4.91
C THR A 93 9.48 9.57 5.44
N GLU A 94 9.86 9.88 6.68
CA GLU A 94 11.05 9.33 7.33
C GLU A 94 10.94 7.82 7.59
N MET A 95 9.76 7.37 8.03
CA MET A 95 9.48 5.96 8.33
C MET A 95 9.60 5.04 7.10
N LYS A 96 9.46 5.58 5.88
CA LYS A 96 9.44 4.83 4.62
C LYS A 96 8.54 3.58 4.69
N PRO A 97 7.21 3.73 4.88
CA PRO A 97 6.28 2.60 4.90
C PRO A 97 6.42 1.75 3.63
N SER A 98 6.29 0.43 3.77
CA SER A 98 6.19 -0.45 2.61
C SER A 98 4.81 -0.35 1.96
N PHE A 99 3.79 -0.05 2.77
CA PHE A 99 2.40 0.09 2.34
C PHE A 99 1.61 0.92 3.35
N MET A 100 0.63 1.68 2.88
CA MET A 100 -0.32 2.41 3.72
C MET A 100 -1.76 1.96 3.46
N VAL A 101 -2.57 1.86 4.50
CA VAL A 101 -3.99 1.53 4.41
C VAL A 101 -4.84 2.57 5.14
N TRP A 102 -5.98 2.94 4.55
CA TRP A 102 -6.90 3.94 5.07
C TRP A 102 -8.34 3.64 4.67
N SER A 103 -9.32 4.28 5.32
CA SER A 103 -10.74 4.11 4.99
C SER A 103 -11.17 5.06 3.88
N ALA A 104 -11.98 4.56 2.93
CA ALA A 104 -12.44 5.35 1.80
C ALA A 104 -13.33 6.51 2.25
N GLY A 105 -13.01 7.73 1.79
CA GLY A 105 -13.80 8.93 2.11
C GLY A 105 -13.46 9.58 3.45
N TYR A 106 -12.40 9.12 4.13
CA TYR A 106 -11.95 9.67 5.40
C TYR A 106 -10.45 10.00 5.36
N GLY A 107 -10.04 11.07 6.02
CA GLY A 107 -8.64 11.46 6.17
C GLY A 107 -8.04 12.15 4.93
N PRO A 108 -6.70 12.14 4.79
CA PRO A 108 -6.00 12.80 3.70
C PRO A 108 -6.38 12.28 2.32
N SER A 109 -6.17 13.12 1.30
CA SER A 109 -6.45 12.72 -0.08
C SER A 109 -5.53 11.56 -0.52
N PRO A 110 -6.04 10.58 -1.29
CA PRO A 110 -5.23 9.49 -1.82
C PRO A 110 -4.03 9.95 -2.62
N GLU A 111 -4.15 11.06 -3.35
CA GLU A 111 -3.09 11.64 -4.16
C GLU A 111 -1.94 12.19 -3.31
N LYS A 112 -2.25 12.64 -2.08
CA LYS A 112 -1.23 13.08 -1.11
C LYS A 112 -0.49 11.89 -0.53
N LEU A 113 -1.23 10.85 -0.12
CA LEU A 113 -0.68 9.62 0.45
C LEU A 113 0.19 8.85 -0.55
N ALA A 114 -0.23 8.79 -1.81
CA ALA A 114 0.49 8.10 -2.88
C ALA A 114 1.89 8.69 -3.16
N ARG A 115 2.19 9.91 -2.69
CA ARG A 115 3.54 10.50 -2.79
C ARG A 115 4.52 9.97 -1.74
N ILE A 116 4.02 9.36 -0.67
CA ILE A 116 4.84 8.86 0.44
C ILE A 116 5.15 7.37 0.26
N ALA A 117 4.12 6.56 0.03
CA ALA A 117 4.26 5.12 -0.16
C ALA A 117 3.09 4.55 -0.98
N PRO A 118 3.23 3.34 -1.55
CA PRO A 118 2.10 2.60 -2.11
C PRO A 118 1.02 2.40 -1.04
N GLY A 119 -0.24 2.27 -1.45
CA GLY A 119 -1.29 2.00 -0.49
C GLY A 119 -2.66 1.75 -1.09
N ALA A 120 -3.60 1.39 -0.23
CA ALA A 120 -4.96 1.07 -0.62
C ALA A 120 -6.00 1.66 0.33
N ARG A 121 -7.14 2.03 -0.25
CA ARG A 121 -8.36 2.35 0.48
C ARG A 121 -9.14 1.07 0.79
N VAL A 122 -9.64 0.96 2.01
CA VAL A 122 -10.59 -0.05 2.45
C VAL A 122 -12.00 0.54 2.43
N ARG A 123 -12.98 -0.26 2.01
CA ARG A 123 -14.41 0.09 2.00
C ARG A 123 -15.16 -0.91 2.88
N PHE A 124 -16.27 -0.48 3.45
CA PHE A 124 -17.34 -1.34 3.95
C PHE A 124 -18.30 -1.71 2.82
#